data_AF-A0A4V1X6M6-F1
#
_entry.id   AF-A0A4V1X6M6-F1
#
_cell.length_a   1.000
_cell.length_b   1.000
_cell.length_c   1.000
_cell.angle_alpha   90.00
_cell.angle_beta   90.00
_cell.angle_gamma   90.00
#
_symmetry.space_group_name_H-M   'P 1'
#
loop_
_entity.id
_entity.type
_entity.pdbx_description
1 polymer ?
#
loop_
_entity_poly.entity_id
_entity_poly.type
_entity_poly.pdbx_seq_one_letter_code
_entity_poly.pdbx_strand_id
1 'polypeptide(L)' 'MCKKASCDSCNKTTWWGCGKHVAGVMESVPKEQWCTCAPQGNQYPPMGTIASA' A
#
# COMPACT_ATOMS: atom_id res chain seq x y z
N MET A 1 -0.90 6.63 -12.78
CA MET A 1 -1.10 5.17 -12.94
C MET A 1 -0.80 4.51 -11.60
N CYS A 2 -1.69 3.68 -11.07
CA CYS A 2 -1.43 3.00 -9.79
C CYS A 2 -0.59 1.74 -10.04
N LYS A 3 0.36 1.47 -9.15
CA LYS A 3 1.24 0.30 -9.24
C LYS A 3 1.50 -0.29 -7.87
N LYS A 4 1.89 -1.57 -7.83
CA LYS A 4 2.44 -2.20 -6.63
C LYS A 4 3.78 -1.54 -6.27
N ALA A 5 3.99 -1.29 -4.99
CA ALA A 5 5.21 -0.73 -4.43
C ALA A 5 5.56 -1.49 -3.14
N SER A 6 6.80 -1.40 -2.69
CA SER A 6 7.23 -2.00 -1.43
C SER A 6 7.45 -0.90 -0.40
N CYS A 7 7.00 -1.13 0.83
CA CYS A 7 7.26 -0.24 1.94
C CYS A 7 8.66 -0.51 2.47
N ASP A 8 9.50 0.52 2.55
CA ASP A 8 10.86 0.40 3.09
C ASP A 8 10.86 0.12 4.61
N SER A 9 9.90 0.69 5.34
CA SER A 9 9.82 0.60 6.79
C SER A 9 9.42 -0.79 7.31
N CYS A 10 8.46 -1.46 6.66
CA CYS A 10 8.02 -2.81 7.07
C CYS A 10 8.33 -3.91 6.06
N ASN A 11 8.96 -3.59 4.92
CA ASN A 11 9.26 -4.52 3.84
C ASN A 11 8.03 -5.24 3.25
N LYS A 12 6.82 -4.74 3.53
CA LYS A 12 5.55 -5.27 3.01
C LYS A 12 5.13 -4.57 1.72
N THR A 13 4.21 -5.18 0.99
CA THR A 13 3.64 -4.63 -0.24
C THR A 13 2.65 -3.51 0.06
N THR A 14 2.79 -2.41 -0.66
CA THR A 14 1.89 -1.26 -0.68
C THR A 14 1.56 -0.91 -2.13
N TRP A 15 0.77 0.13 -2.35
CA TRP A 15 0.45 0.65 -3.67
C TRP A 15 0.91 2.10 -3.76
N TRP A 16 1.18 2.54 -4.97
CA TRP A 16 1.55 3.92 -5.24
C TRP A 16 0.71 4.47 -6.38
N GLY A 17 0.16 5.67 -6.24
CA GLY A 17 -0.64 6.34 -7.27
C GLY A 17 -1.81 7.15 -6.70
N CYS A 18 -2.84 7.36 -7.52
CA CYS A 18 -3.98 8.23 -7.22
C CYS A 18 -5.12 7.56 -6.42
N GLY A 19 -4.95 6.33 -5.94
CA GLY A 19 -5.93 5.63 -5.08
C GLY A 19 -7.16 5.06 -5.78
N LYS A 20 -7.56 5.60 -6.94
CA LYS A 20 -8.70 5.09 -7.71
C LYS A 20 -8.55 3.65 -8.22
N HIS A 21 -7.32 3.15 -8.37
CA HIS A 21 -7.05 1.80 -8.87
C HIS A 21 -6.39 0.89 -7.81
N VAL A 22 -6.43 1.28 -6.53
CA VAL A 22 -5.83 0.47 -5.46
C VAL A 22 -6.42 -0.93 -5.39
N ALA A 23 -7.74 -1.06 -5.61
CA ALA A 23 -8.43 -2.34 -5.55
C ALA A 23 -7.83 -3.37 -6.52
N GLY A 24 -7.56 -2.97 -7.76
CA GLY A 24 -6.96 -3.86 -8.76
C GLY A 24 -5.46 -4.08 -8.59
N VAL A 25 -4.75 -3.17 -7.92
CA VAL A 25 -3.34 -3.39 -7.55
C VAL A 25 -3.23 -4.37 -6.38
N MET A 26 -4.13 -4.25 -5.41
CA MET A 26 -4.15 -5.02 -4.18
C MET A 26 -4.89 -6.35 -4.33
N GLU A 27 -5.65 -6.60 -5.40
CA GLU A 27 -6.32 -7.88 -5.64
C GLU A 27 -5.34 -9.05 -5.71
N SER A 28 -4.17 -8.82 -6.31
CA SER A 28 -3.11 -9.82 -6.47
C SER A 28 -2.21 -9.93 -5.25
N VAL A 29 -2.44 -9.12 -4.21
CA VAL A 29 -1.61 -9.05 -3.02
C VAL A 29 -2.43 -9.53 -1.82
N PRO A 30 -2.03 -10.60 -1.13
CA PRO A 30 -2.75 -11.06 0.06
C PRO A 30 -2.63 -10.02 1.20
N LYS A 31 -3.68 -9.90 2.01
CA LYS A 31 -3.74 -8.93 3.12
C LYS A 31 -2.58 -9.05 4.11
N GLU A 32 -2.05 -10.25 4.32
CA GLU A 32 -0.88 -10.49 5.18
C GLU A 32 0.40 -9.78 4.67
N GLN A 33 0.48 -9.54 3.36
CA GLN A 33 1.57 -8.82 2.72
C GLN A 33 1.29 -7.33 2.57
N TRP A 34 0.17 -6.81 3.08
CA TRP A 34 -0.14 -5.38 3.00
C TRP A 34 0.64 -4.60 4.06
N CYS A 35 1.15 -3.44 3.67
CA CYS A 35 1.81 -2.52 4.59
C CYS A 35 0.92 -2.16 5.78
N THR A 36 1.43 -2.36 7.00
CA THR A 36 0.73 -2.08 8.27
C THR A 36 1.30 -0.85 8.99
N CYS A 37 2.16 -0.05 8.34
CA CYS A 37 2.86 1.07 8.98
C CYS A 37 1.97 2.26 9.36
N ALA A 38 0.77 2.41 8.79
CA ALA A 38 -0.13 3.53 9.09
C ALA A 38 -1.49 3.02 9.59
N PRO A 39 -2.23 3.83 10.37
CA PRO A 39 -3.57 3.47 10.83
C PRO A 39 -4.47 3.18 9.64
N GLN A 40 -5.03 1.96 9.62
CA GLN A 40 -5.95 1.49 8.59
C GLN A 40 -7.31 2.19 8.74
N GLY A 41 -7.36 3.49 8.43
CA GLY A 41 -8.60 4.27 8.38
C GLY A 41 -9.40 4.05 7.09
N ASN A 42 -8.85 3.26 6.15
CA ASN A 42 -9.49 2.93 4.88
C ASN A 42 -9.28 1.44 4.56
N GLN A 43 -10.13 0.86 3.71
CA GLN A 43 -10.12 -0.59 3.36
C GLN A 43 -8.79 -1.10 2.77
N TYR A 44 -7.89 -0.19 2.36
CA TYR A 44 -6.58 -0.49 1.77
C TYR A 44 -5.47 0.20 2.55
N PRO A 45 -4.24 -0.37 2.57
CA PRO A 45 -3.10 0.24 3.24
C PRO A 45 -2.84 1.65 2.70
N PRO A 46 -2.13 2.51 3.44
CA PRO A 46 -1.74 3.83 2.92
C PRO A 46 -0.94 3.67 1.62
N MET A 47 -1.01 4.69 0.76
CA MET A 47 -0.05 4.80 -0.34
C MET A 47 1.37 4.70 0.22
N GLY A 48 2.22 3.96 -0.46
CA GLY A 48 3.64 3.86 -0.16
C GLY A 48 4.35 5.20 -0.41
N THR A 49 4.22 6.13 0.52
CA THR A 49 5.19 7.21 0.70
C THR A 49 6.28 6.64 1.58
N ILE A 50 7.53 6.64 1.10
CA ILE A 50 8.72 6.49 1.94
C ILE A 50 8.43 7.35 3.16
N ALA A 51 8.38 6.75 4.35
CA ALA A 51 8.00 7.45 5.57
C ALA A 51 8.85 8.72 5.65
N SER A 52 8.25 9.86 5.33
CA SER A 52 8.88 11.16 5.50
C SER A 52 8.49 11.56 6.89
N ALA A 53 9.47 11.41 7.79
CA ALA A 53 9.60 12.01 9.13
C ALA A 53 8.30 12.22 9.94
#